data_AF-X0RWI7-F1
#
_entry.id   AF-X0RWI7-F1
#
_cell.length_a   1.000
_cell.length_b   1.000
_cell.length_c   1.000
_cell.angle_alpha   90.00
_cell.angle_beta   90.00
_cell.angle_gamma   90.00
#
_symmetry.space_group_name_H-M   'P 1'
#
loop_
_entity.id
_entity.type
_entity.pdbx_description
1 polymer ?
#
loop_
_entity_poly.entity_id
_entity_poly.type
_entity_poly.pdbx_seq_one_letter_code
_entity_poly.pdbx_strand_id
1 'polypeptide(L)'
;MTVQEMVDELGASLGNRTDLAEARFVQWLNWAQYDLCGFHQKRLFPPIRFHELERQEVIQTLVDAGTCDAAGGARTIQFQSGVAQAAVDYYNEMVVEITGYDGTAPSGLVGQKRLIVDYAGSVGDYIATLSEDWDVNPDASTEYEIYQKVYDLATHLGLN
;
A
#
# COMPACT_ATOMS: atom_id res chain seq x y z
N MET A 1 -13.52 -20.81 -24.04
CA MET A 1 -14.31 -19.82 -23.31
C MET A 1 -13.64 -18.48 -23.52
N THR A 2 -14.26 -17.62 -24.31
CA THR A 2 -13.84 -16.26 -24.58
C THR A 2 -14.31 -15.35 -23.43
N VAL A 3 -13.74 -14.16 -23.32
CA VAL A 3 -14.11 -13.18 -22.28
C VAL A 3 -15.60 -12.83 -22.38
N GLN A 4 -16.14 -12.72 -23.59
CA GLN A 4 -17.57 -12.47 -23.81
C GLN A 4 -18.44 -13.61 -23.26
N GLU A 5 -18.04 -14.86 -23.47
CA GLU A 5 -18.76 -16.02 -22.95
C GLU A 5 -18.74 -16.08 -21.40
N MET A 6 -17.64 -15.65 -20.76
CA MET A 6 -17.58 -15.52 -19.29
C MET A 6 -18.51 -14.42 -18.76
N VAL A 7 -18.54 -13.25 -19.41
CA VAL A 7 -19.41 -12.13 -19.04
C VAL A 7 -20.89 -12.54 -19.21
N ASP A 8 -21.22 -13.27 -20.27
CA ASP A 8 -22.57 -13.73 -20.54
C ASP A 8 -23.03 -14.80 -19.53
N GLU A 9 -22.15 -15.75 -19.14
CA GLU A 9 -22.44 -16.71 -18.07
C GLU A 9 -22.60 -16.06 -16.69
N LEU A 10 -21.75 -15.07 -16.36
CA LEU A 10 -21.86 -14.29 -15.13
C LEU A 10 -23.19 -13.52 -15.10
N GLY A 11 -23.55 -12.85 -16.19
CA GLY A 11 -24.82 -12.15 -16.35
C GLY A 11 -26.04 -13.06 -16.22
N ALA A 12 -25.96 -14.29 -16.74
CA ALA A 12 -27.00 -15.29 -16.61
C ALA A 12 -27.14 -15.83 -15.17
N SER A 13 -26.02 -16.04 -14.46
CA SER A 13 -26.04 -16.52 -13.07
C SER A 13 -26.56 -15.46 -12.07
N LEU A 14 -26.44 -14.18 -12.42
CA LEU A 14 -26.69 -13.04 -11.53
C LEU A 14 -28.15 -12.60 -11.44
N GLY A 15 -29.05 -13.20 -12.24
CA GLY A 15 -30.49 -12.99 -12.10
C GLY A 15 -30.89 -11.53 -12.00
N ASN A 16 -30.86 -10.79 -13.10
CA ASN A 16 -31.51 -9.49 -13.27
C ASN A 16 -31.16 -8.38 -12.23
N ARG A 17 -30.00 -8.44 -11.57
CA ARG A 17 -29.45 -7.31 -10.80
C ARG A 17 -28.63 -6.44 -11.74
N THR A 18 -29.29 -5.48 -12.39
CA THR A 18 -28.70 -4.60 -13.41
C THR A 18 -28.00 -3.35 -12.88
N ASP A 19 -27.86 -3.19 -11.55
CA ASP A 19 -27.30 -1.97 -10.99
C ASP A 19 -25.79 -2.10 -10.72
N LEU A 20 -25.03 -1.88 -11.79
CA LEU A 20 -23.55 -1.86 -11.81
C LEU A 20 -22.93 -0.75 -10.94
N ALA A 21 -23.74 0.21 -10.47
CA ALA A 21 -23.27 1.34 -9.67
C ALA A 21 -23.18 1.03 -8.16
N GLU A 22 -23.70 -0.11 -7.71
CA GLU A 22 -23.69 -0.45 -6.29
C GLU A 22 -22.27 -0.89 -5.86
N ALA A 23 -21.67 -0.21 -4.88
CA ALA A 23 -20.32 -0.53 -4.39
C ALA A 23 -20.18 -2.01 -3.92
N ARG A 24 -21.29 -2.60 -3.45
CA ARG A 24 -21.37 -4.03 -3.10
C ARG A 24 -21.30 -4.94 -4.32
N PHE A 25 -21.85 -4.50 -5.46
CA PHE A 25 -21.78 -5.22 -6.72
C PHE A 25 -20.36 -5.22 -7.28
N VAL A 26 -19.64 -4.09 -7.17
CA VAL A 26 -18.21 -4.01 -7.52
C VAL A 26 -17.35 -4.91 -6.62
N GLN A 27 -17.61 -4.92 -5.31
CA GLN A 27 -16.92 -5.82 -4.38
C GLN A 27 -17.22 -7.30 -4.68
N TRP A 28 -18.48 -7.62 -5.00
CA TRP A 28 -18.87 -8.98 -5.38
C TRP A 28 -18.27 -9.39 -6.73
N LEU A 29 -18.23 -8.51 -7.73
CA LEU A 29 -17.57 -8.75 -9.02
C LEU A 29 -16.08 -9.04 -8.81
N ASN A 30 -15.39 -8.24 -7.99
CA ASN A 30 -14.01 -8.51 -7.65
C ASN A 30 -13.84 -9.92 -7.06
N TRP A 31 -14.70 -10.31 -6.10
CA TRP A 31 -14.67 -11.66 -5.51
C TRP A 31 -15.04 -12.77 -6.50
N ALA A 32 -16.02 -12.56 -7.37
CA ALA A 32 -16.45 -13.52 -8.38
C ALA A 32 -15.39 -13.69 -9.47
N GLN A 33 -14.70 -12.63 -9.86
CA GLN A 33 -13.56 -12.67 -10.77
C GLN A 33 -12.40 -13.44 -10.13
N TYR A 34 -12.14 -13.25 -8.83
CA TYR A 34 -11.18 -14.06 -8.08
C TYR A 34 -11.54 -15.55 -8.04
N ASP A 35 -12.82 -15.88 -7.85
CA ASP A 35 -13.27 -17.28 -7.77
C ASP A 35 -13.27 -17.93 -9.16
N LEU A 36 -13.72 -17.23 -10.21
CA LEU A 36 -13.68 -17.75 -11.59
C LEU A 36 -12.24 -17.89 -12.12
N CYS A 37 -11.38 -16.89 -11.87
CA CYS A 37 -9.96 -16.99 -12.20
C CYS A 37 -9.28 -18.07 -11.36
N GLY A 38 -9.57 -18.16 -10.05
CA GLY A 38 -9.03 -19.20 -9.17
C GLY A 38 -9.49 -20.62 -9.51
N PHE A 39 -10.71 -20.79 -10.03
CA PHE A 39 -11.26 -22.09 -10.41
C PHE A 39 -10.79 -22.54 -11.80
N HIS A 40 -10.62 -21.62 -12.77
CA HIS A 40 -10.15 -21.95 -14.12
C HIS A 40 -8.62 -21.90 -14.30
N GLN A 41 -7.87 -21.20 -13.45
CA GLN A 41 -6.41 -21.03 -13.62
C GLN A 41 -5.55 -22.06 -12.86
N LYS A 42 -6.14 -23.11 -12.25
CA LYS A 42 -5.37 -24.24 -11.67
C LYS A 42 -4.48 -25.01 -12.66
N ARG A 43 -4.41 -24.61 -13.94
CA ARG A 43 -3.62 -25.28 -14.98
C ARG A 43 -2.59 -24.41 -15.72
N LEU A 44 -2.52 -23.09 -15.53
CA LEU A 44 -1.66 -22.24 -16.38
C LEU A 44 -0.71 -21.28 -15.66
N PHE A 45 -0.90 -21.03 -14.36
CA PHE A 45 0.10 -20.32 -13.56
C PHE A 45 0.33 -21.08 -12.25
N PRO A 46 1.59 -21.20 -11.77
CA PRO A 46 1.80 -21.63 -10.40
C PRO A 46 0.98 -20.70 -9.49
N PRO A 47 0.39 -21.20 -8.40
CA PRO A 47 -0.35 -20.36 -7.47
C PRO A 47 0.59 -19.29 -6.95
N ILE A 48 0.51 -18.10 -7.55
CA ILE A 48 1.12 -16.90 -7.01
C ILE A 48 0.46 -16.74 -5.65
N ARG A 49 1.22 -17.04 -4.60
CA ARG A 49 0.70 -16.94 -3.23
C ARG A 49 0.42 -15.46 -2.99
N PHE A 50 -0.57 -15.16 -2.16
CA PHE A 50 -0.95 -13.79 -1.79
C PHE A 50 0.26 -12.88 -1.46
N HIS A 51 1.35 -13.45 -0.92
CA HIS A 51 2.62 -12.77 -0.64
C HIS A 51 3.42 -12.28 -1.86
N GLU A 52 3.18 -12.77 -3.07
CA GLU A 52 3.86 -12.30 -4.30
C GLU A 52 3.16 -11.07 -4.90
N LEU A 53 1.86 -10.89 -4.64
CA LEU A 53 1.12 -9.65 -4.99
C LEU A 53 1.61 -8.44 -4.17
N GLU A 54 2.19 -8.67 -2.99
CA GLU A 54 2.77 -7.62 -2.16
C GLU A 54 4.08 -7.05 -2.72
N ARG A 55 4.70 -7.74 -3.70
CA ARG A 55 6.01 -7.39 -4.28
C ARG A 55 5.93 -6.67 -5.64
N GLN A 56 4.78 -6.58 -6.28
CA GLN A 56 4.65 -5.87 -7.56
C GLN A 56 4.21 -4.42 -7.33
N GLU A 57 5.01 -3.50 -7.87
CA GLU A 57 4.98 -2.07 -7.60
C GLU A 57 3.57 -1.47 -7.70
N VAL A 58 3.11 -1.12 -6.52
CA VAL A 58 1.91 -0.39 -6.21
C VAL A 58 2.11 1.07 -6.61
N ILE A 59 1.15 1.67 -7.31
CA ILE A 59 1.14 3.12 -7.54
C ILE A 59 1.24 3.80 -6.17
N GLN A 60 2.38 4.43 -5.92
CA GLN A 60 2.67 5.14 -4.69
C GLN A 60 2.07 6.54 -4.79
N THR A 61 0.83 6.71 -4.34
CA THR A 61 0.29 8.06 -4.16
C THR A 61 0.99 8.68 -2.96
N LEU A 62 1.72 9.78 -3.18
CA LEU A 62 2.31 10.58 -2.11
C LEU A 62 1.18 11.10 -1.21
N VAL A 63 1.21 10.67 0.05
CA VAL A 63 0.27 11.09 1.09
C VAL A 63 0.82 12.29 1.83
N ASP A 64 2.10 12.21 2.20
CA ASP A 64 2.72 13.21 3.03
C ASP A 64 4.25 13.24 2.84
N ALA A 65 4.86 14.37 3.13
CA ALA A 65 6.31 14.54 3.04
C ALA A 65 6.80 15.56 4.08
N GLY A 66 7.99 15.36 4.62
CA GLY A 66 8.54 16.28 5.59
C GLY A 66 9.96 15.95 6.02
N THR A 67 10.46 16.72 6.99
CA THR A 67 11.72 16.47 7.67
C THR A 67 11.43 15.98 9.08
N CYS A 68 12.11 14.91 9.52
CA CYS A 68 11.87 14.35 10.85
C CYS A 68 12.12 15.40 11.94
N ASP A 69 11.29 15.42 12.99
CA ASP A 69 11.48 16.38 14.09
C ASP A 69 12.60 15.96 15.05
N ALA A 70 12.84 14.66 15.17
CA ALA A 70 13.83 14.10 16.10
C ALA A 70 14.40 12.77 15.58
N ALA A 71 15.40 12.27 16.28
CA ALA A 71 15.96 10.96 15.98
C ALA A 71 15.00 9.82 16.32
N GLY A 72 14.81 8.95 15.34
CA GLY A 72 14.12 7.68 15.51
C GLY A 72 15.01 6.65 16.20
N GLY A 73 14.39 5.74 16.95
CA GLY A 73 14.98 4.45 17.27
C GLY A 73 15.06 3.51 16.06
N ALA A 74 15.63 2.32 16.26
CA ALA A 74 15.86 1.34 15.19
C ALA A 74 14.61 0.98 14.36
N ARG A 75 13.42 1.02 14.95
CA ARG A 75 12.14 0.66 14.30
C ARG A 75 11.15 1.80 14.27
N THR A 76 11.61 3.02 14.46
CA THR A 76 10.71 4.16 14.63
C THR A 76 11.21 5.35 13.83
N ILE A 77 10.28 6.19 13.43
CA ILE A 77 10.57 7.48 12.82
C ILE A 77 9.59 8.51 13.38
N GLN A 78 10.09 9.70 13.70
CA GLN A 78 9.25 10.79 14.17
C GLN A 78 8.99 11.75 13.02
N PHE A 79 7.72 11.86 12.63
CA PHE A 79 7.29 12.73 11.54
C PHE A 79 7.23 14.19 11.97
N GLN A 80 7.23 15.07 10.97
CA GLN A 80 7.26 16.52 11.17
C GLN A 80 5.98 17.04 11.83
N SER A 81 6.12 17.74 12.95
CA SER A 81 5.00 18.37 13.64
C SER A 81 4.34 19.45 12.79
N GLY A 82 3.01 19.45 12.77
CA GLY A 82 2.22 20.40 11.99
C GLY A 82 2.05 20.04 10.51
N VAL A 83 2.77 19.02 10.04
CA VAL A 83 2.55 18.38 8.72
C VAL A 83 1.85 17.03 8.92
N ALA A 84 2.39 16.20 9.82
CA ALA A 84 1.87 14.87 10.10
C ALA A 84 0.44 14.88 10.67
N GLN A 85 -0.33 13.87 10.29
CA GLN A 85 -1.72 13.70 10.73
C GLN A 85 -1.80 13.35 12.21
N ALA A 86 -2.70 14.01 12.93
CA ALA A 86 -2.89 13.81 14.37
C ALA A 86 -3.81 12.63 14.72
N ALA A 87 -4.39 11.96 13.72
CA ALA A 87 -5.21 10.78 13.96
C ALA A 87 -4.31 9.55 14.18
N VAL A 88 -4.51 8.86 15.30
CA VAL A 88 -3.92 7.54 15.56
C VAL A 88 -4.29 6.59 14.42
N ASP A 89 -3.38 5.69 14.07
CA ASP A 89 -3.51 4.69 13.00
C ASP A 89 -3.64 5.24 11.57
N TYR A 90 -3.55 6.56 11.36
CA TYR A 90 -3.77 7.16 10.04
C TYR A 90 -2.82 6.61 8.96
N TYR A 91 -1.54 6.43 9.29
CA TYR A 91 -0.52 5.93 8.34
C TYR A 91 -0.30 4.42 8.41
N ASN A 92 -1.15 3.65 9.11
CA ASN A 92 -0.98 2.20 9.20
C ASN A 92 -1.08 1.57 7.80
N GLU A 93 -0.24 0.56 7.55
CA GLU A 93 -0.10 -0.13 6.26
C GLU A 93 0.41 0.75 5.10
N MET A 94 0.85 1.97 5.38
CA MET A 94 1.54 2.83 4.41
C MET A 94 3.05 2.59 4.43
N VAL A 95 3.73 3.03 3.36
CA VAL A 95 5.19 2.90 3.22
C VAL A 95 5.82 4.26 3.45
N VAL A 96 6.83 4.31 4.31
CA VAL A 96 7.72 5.46 4.43
C VAL A 96 9.00 5.19 3.66
N GLU A 97 9.48 6.20 2.94
CA GLU A 97 10.76 6.23 2.24
C GLU A 97 11.59 7.41 2.74
N ILE A 98 12.88 7.18 2.95
CA ILE A 98 13.83 8.25 3.19
C ILE A 98 14.29 8.79 1.83
N THR A 99 13.85 9.99 1.46
CA THR A 99 14.12 10.58 0.15
C THR A 99 15.32 11.52 0.16
N GLY A 100 15.71 12.02 1.33
CA GLY A 100 16.78 12.99 1.44
C GLY A 100 17.30 13.19 2.85
N TYR A 101 18.19 14.16 2.98
CA TYR A 101 18.83 14.53 4.23
C TYR A 101 19.38 15.96 4.12
N ASP A 102 19.10 16.81 5.11
CA ASP A 102 19.67 18.16 5.17
C ASP A 102 21.16 18.10 5.52
N GLY A 103 22.01 18.24 4.48
CA GLY A 103 23.46 18.24 4.59
C GLY A 103 24.11 16.99 3.99
N THR A 104 25.09 16.42 4.68
CA THR A 104 25.79 15.22 4.21
C THR A 104 25.14 13.97 4.79
N ALA A 105 24.38 13.27 3.96
CA ALA A 105 23.70 12.04 4.35
C ALA A 105 24.70 10.95 4.80
N PRO A 106 24.41 10.23 5.90
CA PRO A 106 25.07 8.96 6.21
C PRO A 106 24.93 7.96 5.06
N SER A 107 25.99 7.19 4.79
CA SER A 107 25.97 6.17 3.75
C SER A 107 24.94 5.08 4.08
N GLY A 108 24.02 4.80 3.14
CA GLY A 108 22.96 3.82 3.31
C GLY A 108 21.67 4.35 3.94
N LEU A 109 21.61 5.66 4.28
CA LEU A 109 20.38 6.25 4.81
C LEU A 109 19.30 6.43 3.73
N VAL A 110 19.62 7.19 2.69
CA VAL A 110 18.69 7.57 1.61
C VAL A 110 18.33 6.37 0.73
N GLY A 111 17.03 6.23 0.42
CA GLY A 111 16.46 5.14 -0.37
C GLY A 111 15.98 3.95 0.46
N GLN A 112 16.17 3.96 1.78
CA GLN A 112 15.54 2.96 2.65
C GLN A 112 14.02 3.16 2.66
N LYS A 113 13.28 2.07 2.48
CA LYS A 113 11.82 2.02 2.55
C LYS A 113 11.38 1.05 3.62
N ARG A 114 10.34 1.39 4.38
CA ARG A 114 9.80 0.56 5.45
C ARG A 114 8.28 0.65 5.50
N LEU A 115 7.62 -0.46 5.81
CA LEU A 115 6.18 -0.48 6.08
C LEU A 115 5.91 0.00 7.51
N ILE A 116 4.95 0.91 7.65
CA ILE A 116 4.42 1.39 8.93
C ILE A 116 3.42 0.36 9.46
N VAL A 117 3.69 -0.20 10.64
CA VAL A 117 2.83 -1.20 11.30
C VAL A 117 1.95 -0.60 12.38
N ASP A 118 2.35 0.54 12.93
CA ASP A 118 1.61 1.27 13.94
C ASP A 118 1.99 2.75 13.87
N TYR A 119 1.06 3.63 14.19
CA TYR A 119 1.26 5.07 14.18
C TYR A 119 0.56 5.73 15.37
N ALA A 120 1.38 6.22 16.28
CA ALA A 120 0.95 7.04 17.40
C ALA A 120 0.96 8.51 16.98
N GLY A 121 -0.14 8.98 16.40
CA GLY A 121 -0.35 10.40 16.10
C GLY A 121 -0.88 11.13 17.31
N SER A 122 -0.07 11.99 17.94
CA SER A 122 -0.52 12.94 18.96
C SER A 122 0.19 14.28 18.82
N VAL A 123 -0.41 15.36 19.32
CA VAL A 123 0.13 16.72 19.12
C VAL A 123 1.53 16.83 19.74
N GLY A 124 2.55 16.93 18.88
CA GLY A 124 3.96 17.01 19.27
C GLY A 124 4.66 15.67 19.45
N ASP A 125 3.98 14.56 19.20
CA ASP A 125 4.53 13.20 19.27
C ASP A 125 3.86 12.36 18.17
N TYR A 126 4.46 12.41 16.98
CA TYR A 126 3.99 11.80 15.73
C TYR A 126 4.94 10.67 15.34
N ILE A 127 4.84 9.53 16.03
CA ILE A 127 5.80 8.44 15.88
C ILE A 127 5.16 7.27 15.14
N ALA A 128 5.80 6.84 14.06
CA ALA A 128 5.50 5.59 13.38
C ALA A 128 6.42 4.47 13.86
N THR A 129 5.85 3.29 14.07
CA THR A 129 6.57 2.04 14.27
C THR A 129 6.61 1.25 12.97
N LEU A 130 7.75 0.63 12.68
CA LEU A 130 8.04 0.01 11.41
C LEU A 130 8.10 -1.52 11.51
N SER A 131 7.84 -2.17 10.38
CA SER A 131 7.86 -3.63 10.21
C SER A 131 9.22 -4.26 10.47
N GLU A 132 10.30 -3.54 10.17
CA GLU A 132 11.70 -3.97 10.34
C GLU A 132 12.57 -2.78 10.74
N ASP A 133 13.80 -3.08 11.18
CA ASP A 133 14.76 -2.09 11.63
C ASP A 133 15.31 -1.27 10.44
N TRP A 134 15.67 -0.02 10.68
CA TRP A 134 16.49 0.77 9.79
C TRP A 134 17.91 0.21 9.77
N ASP A 135 18.51 0.14 8.59
CA ASP A 135 19.94 -0.17 8.45
C ASP A 135 20.78 0.99 9.00
N VAL A 136 20.31 2.22 8.75
CA VAL A 136 20.82 3.45 9.35
C VAL A 136 19.64 4.25 9.88
N ASN A 137 19.65 4.55 11.18
CA ASN A 137 18.54 5.23 11.83
C ASN A 137 18.36 6.67 11.30
N PRO A 138 17.10 7.10 11.09
CA PRO A 138 16.79 8.49 10.75
C PRO A 138 17.01 9.41 11.94
N ASP A 139 17.42 10.64 11.66
CA ASP A 139 17.57 11.74 12.61
C ASP A 139 16.75 12.97 12.20
N ALA A 140 16.86 14.06 12.97
CA ALA A 140 16.13 15.31 12.74
C ALA A 140 16.48 16.03 11.42
N SER A 141 17.51 15.57 10.69
CA SER A 141 17.88 16.09 9.37
C SER A 141 17.36 15.19 8.25
N THR A 142 16.70 14.07 8.56
CA THR A 142 16.23 13.10 7.58
C THR A 142 14.93 13.56 6.91
N GLU A 143 14.92 13.59 5.59
CA GLU A 143 13.73 13.91 4.79
C GLU A 143 13.03 12.62 4.37
N TYR A 144 11.70 12.61 4.47
CA TYR A 144 10.89 11.44 4.21
C TYR A 144 9.68 11.75 3.33
N GLU A 145 9.20 10.72 2.65
CA GLU A 145 7.92 10.69 1.96
C GLU A 145 7.12 9.46 2.41
N ILE A 146 5.81 9.63 2.56
CA ILE A 146 4.86 8.58 2.91
C ILE A 146 3.97 8.31 1.72
N TYR A 147 3.85 7.05 1.34
CA TYR A 147 3.06 6.61 0.20
C TYR A 147 1.95 5.67 0.63
N GLN A 148 0.76 5.89 0.06
CA GLN A 148 -0.35 4.97 0.20
C GLN A 148 -0.11 3.74 -0.67
N LYS A 149 -0.37 2.56 -0.12
CA LYS A 149 -0.40 1.32 -0.89
C LYS A 149 -1.73 1.24 -1.65
N VAL A 150 -1.74 1.56 -2.95
CA VAL A 150 -2.87 1.31 -3.85
C VAL A 150 -2.66 0.02 -4.65
N TYR A 151 -3.49 -1.00 -4.37
CA TYR A 151 -3.56 -2.17 -5.24
C TYR A 151 -4.45 -1.85 -6.45
N ASP A 152 -3.84 -1.65 -7.61
CA ASP A 152 -4.59 -1.63 -8.87
C ASP A 152 -4.73 -3.06 -9.41
N LEU A 153 -5.87 -3.67 -9.09
CA LEU A 153 -6.25 -4.98 -9.62
C LEU A 153 -6.38 -4.97 -11.15
N ALA A 154 -6.82 -3.86 -11.75
CA ALA A 154 -7.13 -3.80 -13.17
C ALA A 154 -5.86 -3.87 -14.02
N THR A 155 -4.82 -3.14 -13.64
CA THR A 155 -3.53 -3.19 -14.33
C THR A 155 -2.81 -4.54 -14.13
N HIS A 156 -2.87 -5.14 -12.93
CA HIS A 156 -2.24 -6.44 -12.66
C HIS A 156 -2.93 -7.60 -13.38
N LEU A 157 -4.25 -7.53 -13.57
CA LEU A 157 -5.01 -8.50 -14.35
C LEU A 157 -5.00 -8.22 -15.86
N GLY A 158 -4.32 -7.15 -16.31
CA GLY A 158 -4.23 -6.79 -17.72
C GLY A 158 -5.57 -6.37 -18.33
N LEU A 159 -6.43 -5.70 -17.55
CA LEU A 159 -7.78 -5.29 -17.93
C LEU A 159 -7.83 -3.87 -18.56
N ASN A 160 -6.69 -3.32 -18.98
CA ASN A 160 -6.58 -2.02 -19.67
C ASN A 160 -6.54 -2.17 -21.19
#